data_AF-A0A954IW72-F1
#
_entry.id   AF-A0A954IW72-F1
#
_cell.length_a   1.000
_cell.length_b   1.000
_cell.length_c   1.000
_cell.angle_alpha   90.00
_cell.angle_beta   90.00
_cell.angle_gamma   90.00
#
_symmetry.space_group_name_H-M   'P 1'
#
loop_
_entity.id
_entity.type
_entity.pdbx_description
1 polymer ?
#
loop_
_entity_poly.entity_id
_entity_poly.type
_entity_poly.pdbx_seq_one_letter_code
_entity_poly.pdbx_strand_id
1 'polypeptide(L)'
;MNHLVHSVRRLARRFATPLAALLVAGSITAQTASFTRIGTGCGAAPPPLLNSRDVPRIGASFTITYTGPNSQTPVSMDIPVLLTGTQQVSVTIPQFSSIQPTNCILYTIPIFADVMPWMGTRYQDTVTYQIPNDRNLLGANVYQQFVGVYFNCRTTPCQMQMLRTTNGGALVIGL
;
A
#
# COMPACT_ATOMS: atom_id res chain seq x y z
N MET A 1 -45.23 52.91 -65.62
CA MET A 1 -45.42 53.20 -64.18
C MET A 1 -44.30 52.47 -63.44
N ASN A 2 -43.04 52.89 -63.52
CA ASN A 2 -42.40 54.08 -62.93
C ASN A 2 -42.45 54.13 -61.40
N HIS A 3 -41.25 53.98 -60.81
CA HIS A 3 -40.74 54.66 -59.61
C HIS A 3 -41.30 54.25 -58.22
N LEU A 4 -40.58 54.30 -57.09
CA LEU A 4 -39.16 54.34 -56.70
C LEU A 4 -39.18 54.43 -55.14
N VAL A 5 -38.23 53.76 -54.44
CA VAL A 5 -37.59 54.09 -53.13
C VAL A 5 -38.38 54.12 -51.80
N HIS A 6 -37.84 53.42 -50.78
CA HIS A 6 -37.34 53.94 -49.46
C HIS A 6 -37.20 52.74 -48.49
N SER A 7 -36.03 52.09 -48.37
CA SER A 7 -34.88 52.48 -47.54
C SER A 7 -35.24 52.72 -46.06
N VAL A 8 -35.06 51.71 -45.21
CA VAL A 8 -34.90 51.88 -43.75
C VAL A 8 -33.78 50.97 -43.24
N ARG A 9 -32.64 51.59 -42.96
CA ARG A 9 -31.52 51.07 -42.15
C ARG A 9 -31.86 51.22 -40.66
N ARG A 10 -31.67 50.17 -39.84
CA ARG A 10 -31.30 50.22 -38.40
C ARG A 10 -30.58 48.90 -38.10
N LEU A 11 -29.25 48.80 -37.99
CA LEU A 11 -28.30 49.39 -37.03
C LEU A 11 -28.69 49.19 -35.55
N ALA A 12 -28.14 48.15 -34.93
CA ALA A 12 -27.60 48.12 -33.57
C ALA A 12 -27.29 46.67 -33.12
N ARG A 13 -26.18 46.09 -33.62
CA ARG A 13 -25.57 44.92 -32.94
C ARG A 13 -24.76 45.45 -31.77
N ARG A 14 -25.32 45.34 -30.57
CA ARG A 14 -24.62 45.61 -29.31
C ARG A 14 -23.50 44.59 -29.14
N PHE A 15 -22.28 45.09 -29.00
CA PHE A 15 -21.11 44.34 -28.59
C PHE A 15 -21.36 43.79 -27.17
N ALA A 16 -21.52 42.48 -27.06
CA ALA A 16 -21.45 41.80 -25.78
C ALA A 16 -19.97 41.54 -25.47
N THR A 17 -19.43 42.33 -24.54
CA THR A 17 -18.08 42.15 -24.00
C THR A 17 -18.07 40.85 -23.17
N PRO A 18 -17.31 39.80 -23.53
CA PRO A 18 -17.14 38.68 -22.63
C PRO A 18 -16.20 39.12 -21.50
N LEU A 19 -16.74 39.28 -20.28
CA LEU A 19 -15.93 39.26 -19.06
C LEU A 19 -15.30 37.87 -18.98
N ALA A 20 -14.05 37.76 -19.41
CA ALA A 20 -13.21 36.59 -19.16
C ALA A 20 -12.89 36.57 -17.65
N ALA A 21 -13.73 35.87 -16.89
CA ALA A 21 -13.43 35.51 -15.51
C ALA A 21 -12.20 34.60 -15.52
N LEU A 22 -11.04 35.20 -15.23
CA LEU A 22 -9.78 34.49 -15.05
C LEU A 22 -9.88 33.68 -13.76
N LEU A 23 -10.45 32.46 -13.85
CA LEU A 23 -10.32 31.45 -12.81
C LEU A 23 -8.84 31.06 -12.73
N VAL A 24 -8.12 31.71 -11.82
CA VAL A 24 -6.87 31.18 -11.28
C VAL A 24 -7.27 29.98 -10.43
N ALA A 25 -7.56 28.86 -11.10
CA ALA A 25 -7.64 27.56 -10.47
C ALA A 25 -6.23 27.27 -9.95
N GLY A 26 -6.01 27.61 -8.68
CA GLY A 26 -4.80 27.21 -7.96
C GLY A 26 -4.65 25.71 -8.16
N SER A 27 -3.63 25.31 -8.90
CA SER A 27 -3.32 23.92 -9.15
C SER A 27 -2.89 23.35 -7.81
N ILE A 28 -3.84 22.82 -7.05
CA ILE A 28 -3.54 21.95 -5.93
C ILE A 28 -2.76 20.82 -6.59
N THR A 29 -1.45 20.77 -6.36
CA THR A 29 -0.63 19.67 -6.83
C THR A 29 -1.23 18.42 -6.19
N ALA A 30 -1.91 17.62 -7.00
CA ALA A 30 -2.51 16.37 -6.57
C ALA A 30 -1.38 15.43 -6.16
N GLN A 31 -0.97 15.51 -4.90
CA GLN A 31 0.05 14.62 -4.35
C GLN A 31 -0.52 13.21 -4.34
N THR A 32 0.08 12.34 -5.14
CA THR A 32 -0.47 11.04 -5.47
C THR A 32 -0.14 10.04 -4.36
N ALA A 33 -1.14 9.65 -3.57
CA ALA A 33 -1.01 8.50 -2.68
C ALA A 33 -0.73 7.24 -3.52
N SER A 34 0.20 6.40 -3.10
CA SER A 34 0.53 5.19 -3.85
C SER A 34 0.92 4.02 -2.95
N PHE A 35 0.71 2.82 -3.49
CA PHE A 35 1.23 1.57 -2.97
C PHE A 35 1.93 0.85 -4.13
N THR A 36 3.24 0.63 -4.00
CA THR A 36 4.05 -0.05 -5.02
C THR A 36 4.68 -1.30 -4.42
N ARG A 37 4.55 -2.45 -5.10
CA ARG A 37 5.24 -3.67 -4.66
C ARG A 37 6.72 -3.58 -4.96
N ILE A 38 7.53 -4.07 -4.03
CA ILE A 38 8.98 -4.17 -4.19
C ILE A 38 9.39 -5.64 -4.15
N GLY A 39 10.17 -6.04 -5.15
CA GLY A 39 10.75 -7.38 -5.20
C GLY A 39 9.73 -8.51 -5.23
N THR A 40 10.16 -9.68 -4.81
CA THR A 40 9.38 -10.92 -4.85
C THR A 40 9.36 -11.59 -3.48
N GLY A 41 8.28 -12.31 -3.18
CA GLY A 41 8.24 -13.17 -2.00
C GLY A 41 9.18 -14.37 -2.13
N CYS A 42 9.47 -14.98 -0.99
CA CYS A 42 10.31 -16.16 -0.84
C CYS A 42 9.61 -17.18 0.06
N GLY A 43 9.50 -18.43 -0.41
CA GLY A 43 8.78 -19.50 0.30
C GLY A 43 8.31 -20.62 -0.62
N ALA A 44 7.46 -21.50 -0.08
CA ALA A 44 6.76 -22.53 -0.87
C ALA A 44 6.02 -21.89 -2.06
N ALA A 45 5.89 -22.58 -3.19
CA ALA A 45 5.25 -22.02 -4.39
C ALA A 45 3.71 -22.16 -4.32
N PRO A 46 2.93 -21.07 -4.48
CA PRO A 46 3.37 -19.69 -4.68
C PRO A 46 3.85 -19.05 -3.35
N PRO A 47 4.90 -18.21 -3.39
CA PRO A 47 5.41 -17.55 -2.20
C PRO A 47 4.32 -16.67 -1.57
N PRO A 48 4.41 -16.39 -0.26
CA PRO A 48 3.44 -15.50 0.35
C PRO A 48 3.53 -14.10 -0.25
N LEU A 49 2.43 -13.35 -0.23
CA LEU A 49 2.31 -12.04 -0.88
C LEU A 49 1.74 -11.00 0.09
N LEU A 50 2.18 -9.76 -0.12
CA LEU A 50 1.61 -8.57 0.50
C LEU A 50 0.91 -7.76 -0.60
N ASN A 51 -0.38 -7.49 -0.37
CA ASN A 51 -1.21 -6.66 -1.22
C ASN A 51 -1.77 -5.48 -0.41
N SER A 52 -2.13 -4.39 -1.10
CA SER A 52 -2.98 -3.35 -0.54
C SER A 52 -4.28 -3.29 -1.33
N ARG A 53 -5.40 -3.05 -0.64
CA ARG A 53 -6.70 -2.79 -1.30
C ARG A 53 -6.86 -1.33 -1.69
N ASP A 54 -6.28 -0.44 -0.89
CA ASP A 54 -6.42 1.00 -1.00
C ASP A 54 -5.04 1.67 -1.04
N VAL A 55 -4.98 2.96 -1.36
CA VAL A 55 -3.76 3.77 -1.24
C VAL A 55 -3.81 4.60 0.05
N PRO A 56 -2.66 4.83 0.70
CA PRO A 56 -2.62 5.53 1.99
C PRO A 56 -2.84 7.04 1.80
N ARG A 57 -4.03 7.51 2.18
CA ARG A 57 -4.38 8.95 2.11
C ARG A 57 -4.52 9.54 3.50
N ILE A 58 -4.18 10.81 3.65
CA ILE A 58 -4.37 11.56 4.89
C ILE A 58 -5.84 11.55 5.32
N GLY A 59 -6.08 11.27 6.61
CA GLY A 59 -7.42 11.22 7.17
C GLY A 59 -8.27 10.03 6.71
N ALA A 60 -7.69 9.08 5.98
CA ALA A 60 -8.36 7.88 5.51
C ALA A 60 -7.73 6.62 6.11
N SER A 61 -8.44 5.52 5.95
CA SER A 61 -7.93 4.19 6.28
C SER A 61 -7.28 3.55 5.06
N PHE A 62 -6.25 2.74 5.26
CA PHE A 62 -5.75 1.83 4.23
C PHE A 62 -5.61 0.42 4.81
N THR A 63 -5.87 -0.59 3.98
CA THR A 63 -5.80 -1.99 4.39
C THR A 63 -4.79 -2.76 3.57
N ILE A 64 -3.86 -3.40 4.27
CA ILE A 64 -2.94 -4.38 3.69
C ILE A 64 -3.42 -5.79 4.00
N THR A 65 -3.08 -6.72 3.10
CA THR A 65 -3.49 -8.11 3.17
C THR A 65 -2.29 -9.02 2.95
N TYR A 66 -2.12 -9.95 3.88
CA TYR A 66 -1.23 -11.09 3.76
C TYR A 66 -1.94 -12.21 3.00
N THR A 67 -1.25 -12.81 2.03
CA THR A 67 -1.72 -14.03 1.36
C THR A 67 -0.65 -15.09 1.49
N GLY A 68 -0.91 -16.13 2.28
CA GLY A 68 0.03 -17.22 2.54
C GLY A 68 -0.41 -18.07 3.72
N PRO A 69 0.41 -19.05 4.13
CA PRO A 69 0.12 -19.86 5.32
C PRO A 69 0.04 -18.99 6.58
N ASN A 70 -1.04 -19.16 7.33
CA ASN A 70 -1.36 -18.40 8.55
C ASN A 70 -2.16 -19.24 9.55
N SER A 71 -1.86 -20.53 9.70
CA SER A 71 -2.59 -21.43 10.61
C SER A 71 -1.69 -21.98 11.70
N GLN A 72 -2.28 -22.59 12.73
CA GLN A 72 -1.56 -23.44 13.67
C GLN A 72 -2.25 -24.80 13.77
N THR A 73 -1.43 -25.82 14.02
CA THR A 73 -1.84 -27.20 14.28
C THR A 73 -1.13 -27.68 15.56
N PRO A 74 -1.49 -28.85 16.12
CA PRO A 74 -0.77 -29.40 17.27
C PRO A 74 0.73 -29.62 17.04
N VAL A 75 1.19 -29.67 15.78
CA VAL A 75 2.59 -29.99 15.42
C VAL A 75 3.30 -28.84 14.71
N SER A 76 2.62 -27.73 14.41
CA SER A 76 3.22 -26.61 13.69
C SER A 76 2.49 -25.29 13.89
N MET A 77 3.20 -24.18 13.72
CA MET A 77 2.60 -22.84 13.72
C MET A 77 3.17 -22.03 12.55
N ASP A 78 2.30 -21.42 11.76
CA ASP A 78 2.61 -20.50 10.67
C ASP A 78 2.11 -19.11 11.05
N ILE A 79 2.98 -18.28 11.64
CA ILE A 79 2.61 -16.98 12.20
C ILE A 79 3.03 -15.86 11.24
N PRO A 80 2.09 -15.10 10.65
CA PRO A 80 2.44 -13.89 9.92
C PRO A 80 2.84 -12.79 10.90
N VAL A 81 3.96 -12.14 10.61
CA VAL A 81 4.45 -10.96 11.34
C VAL A 81 4.60 -9.84 10.34
N LEU A 82 3.93 -8.72 10.57
CA LEU A 82 4.06 -7.54 9.74
C LEU A 82 5.22 -6.68 10.22
N LEU A 83 6.17 -6.42 9.32
CA LEU A 83 7.26 -5.50 9.53
C LEU A 83 6.88 -4.15 8.92
N THR A 84 7.03 -3.08 9.70
CA THR A 84 6.84 -1.70 9.22
C THR A 84 8.09 -0.88 9.54
N GLY A 85 8.59 -0.14 8.55
CA GLY A 85 9.75 0.74 8.69
C GLY A 85 9.68 1.95 7.74
N THR A 86 10.65 2.85 7.85
CA THR A 86 10.72 4.10 7.05
C THR A 86 11.86 4.09 6.03
N GLN A 87 12.63 3.00 5.97
CA GLN A 87 13.74 2.83 5.04
C GLN A 87 13.59 1.55 4.21
N GLN A 88 13.75 1.68 2.90
CA GLN A 88 13.88 0.53 2.01
C GLN A 88 15.28 -0.08 2.15
N VAL A 89 15.34 -1.39 2.32
CA VAL A 89 16.60 -2.14 2.32
C VAL A 89 16.48 -3.37 1.41
N SER A 90 17.57 -4.11 1.29
CA SER A 90 17.59 -5.43 0.66
C SER A 90 18.57 -6.30 1.43
N VAL A 91 18.08 -6.94 2.49
CA VAL A 91 18.92 -7.76 3.39
C VAL A 91 18.54 -9.22 3.23
N THR A 92 19.51 -10.07 2.88
CA THR A 92 19.28 -11.51 2.79
C THR A 92 19.13 -12.11 4.18
N ILE A 93 18.06 -12.89 4.37
CA ILE A 93 17.87 -13.68 5.58
C ILE A 93 18.87 -14.85 5.56
N PRO A 94 19.71 -15.00 6.59
CA PRO A 94 20.66 -16.10 6.65
C PRO A 94 19.93 -17.44 6.76
N GLN A 95 20.50 -18.47 6.15
CA GLN A 95 19.99 -19.82 6.31
C GLN A 95 20.31 -20.33 7.73
N PHE A 96 19.28 -20.71 8.50
CA PHE A 96 19.42 -21.22 9.86
C PHE A 96 18.83 -22.63 10.06
N SER A 97 18.21 -23.20 9.02
CA SER A 97 17.75 -24.58 9.01
C SER A 97 17.88 -25.18 7.60
N SER A 98 17.75 -26.50 7.49
CA SER A 98 17.73 -27.20 6.20
C SER A 98 16.46 -26.94 5.38
N ILE A 99 15.37 -26.50 6.01
CA ILE A 99 14.09 -26.23 5.34
C ILE A 99 13.85 -24.74 5.07
N GLN A 100 14.72 -23.86 5.57
CA GLN A 100 14.68 -22.43 5.29
C GLN A 100 14.87 -22.19 3.77
N PRO A 101 13.92 -21.53 3.09
CA PRO A 101 14.07 -21.17 1.70
C PRO A 101 15.29 -20.25 1.51
N THR A 102 16.05 -20.51 0.45
CA THR A 102 17.24 -19.75 0.10
C THR A 102 16.87 -18.38 -0.45
N ASN A 103 17.74 -17.38 -0.25
CA ASN A 103 17.62 -16.05 -0.85
C ASN A 103 16.35 -15.26 -0.47
N CYS A 104 15.76 -15.53 0.70
CA CYS A 104 14.69 -14.66 1.20
C CYS A 104 15.26 -13.28 1.53
N ILE A 105 14.62 -12.23 1.04
CA ILE A 105 15.05 -10.84 1.22
C ILE A 105 14.08 -10.09 2.13
N LEU A 106 14.62 -9.33 3.07
CA LEU A 106 13.92 -8.28 3.80
C LEU A 106 14.04 -6.95 3.05
N TYR A 107 12.90 -6.29 2.83
CA TYR A 107 12.81 -5.03 2.10
C TYR A 107 12.67 -3.80 2.99
N THR A 108 12.59 -3.98 4.30
CA THR A 108 12.49 -2.90 5.30
C THR A 108 13.23 -3.29 6.58
N ILE A 109 13.84 -2.31 7.25
CA ILE A 109 14.30 -2.49 8.64
C ILE A 109 13.10 -2.18 9.54
N PRO A 110 12.62 -3.15 10.34
CA PRO A 110 11.43 -2.93 11.15
C PRO A 110 11.72 -1.91 12.25
N ILE A 111 10.93 -0.85 12.28
CA ILE A 111 10.75 -0.01 13.47
C ILE A 111 9.68 -0.66 14.36
N PHE A 112 8.69 -1.28 13.72
CA PHE A 112 7.63 -2.04 14.37
C PHE A 112 7.52 -3.44 13.74
N ALA A 113 7.22 -4.43 14.59
CA ALA A 113 6.95 -5.80 14.19
C ALA A 113 5.64 -6.24 14.86
N ASP A 114 4.56 -6.32 14.09
CA ASP A 114 3.24 -6.68 14.59
C ASP A 114 2.98 -8.17 14.33
N VAL A 115 2.92 -8.96 15.40
CA VAL A 115 2.55 -10.37 15.32
C VAL A 115 1.04 -10.46 15.10
N MET A 116 0.60 -11.11 14.03
CA MET A 116 -0.84 -11.22 13.75
C MET A 116 -1.54 -12.07 14.81
N PRO A 117 -2.68 -11.62 15.36
CA PRO A 117 -3.40 -12.35 16.40
C PRO A 117 -4.08 -13.61 15.86
N TRP A 118 -4.22 -14.62 16.72
CA TRP A 118 -4.96 -15.84 16.42
C TRP A 118 -6.47 -15.59 16.48
N MET A 119 -7.19 -15.93 15.41
CA MET A 119 -8.64 -15.72 15.28
C MET A 119 -9.46 -17.01 15.49
N GLY A 120 -8.87 -18.04 16.10
CA GLY A 120 -9.56 -19.32 16.38
C GLY A 120 -9.31 -20.41 15.34
N THR A 121 -9.27 -20.06 14.04
CA THR A 121 -9.00 -21.02 12.94
C THR A 121 -7.77 -20.68 12.10
N ARG A 122 -7.39 -19.40 12.09
CA ARG A 122 -6.22 -18.85 11.39
C ARG A 122 -5.78 -17.55 12.08
N TYR A 123 -4.54 -17.14 11.85
CA TYR A 123 -4.06 -15.81 12.22
C TYR A 123 -4.70 -14.74 11.32
N GLN A 124 -4.89 -13.54 11.86
CA GLN A 124 -5.36 -12.39 11.10
C GLN A 124 -4.47 -12.17 9.87
N ASP A 125 -5.11 -11.96 8.70
CA ASP A 125 -4.45 -11.79 7.41
C ASP A 125 -4.63 -10.37 6.84
N THR A 126 -5.30 -9.48 7.56
CA THR A 126 -5.52 -8.10 7.16
C THR A 126 -5.17 -7.14 8.29
N VAL A 127 -4.53 -6.02 7.95
CA VAL A 127 -4.26 -4.94 8.90
C VAL A 127 -4.77 -3.64 8.29
N THR A 128 -5.62 -2.94 9.02
CA THR A 128 -6.16 -1.65 8.63
C THR A 128 -5.51 -0.57 9.49
N TYR A 129 -4.89 0.40 8.84
CA TYR A 129 -4.28 1.55 9.46
C TYR A 129 -5.13 2.79 9.23
N GLN A 130 -5.26 3.61 10.27
CA GLN A 130 -5.78 4.97 10.13
C GLN A 130 -4.61 5.92 9.92
N ILE A 131 -4.60 6.66 8.81
CA ILE A 131 -3.65 7.74 8.62
C ILE A 131 -4.22 8.98 9.32
N PRO A 132 -3.53 9.55 10.32
CA PRO A 132 -3.98 10.78 10.95
C PRO A 132 -4.19 11.90 9.92
N ASN A 133 -5.14 12.79 10.19
CA ASN A 133 -5.33 14.00 9.38
C ASN A 133 -4.25 15.05 9.71
N ASP A 134 -2.97 14.69 9.54
CA ASP A 134 -1.81 15.53 9.81
C ASP A 134 -1.03 15.77 8.52
N ARG A 135 -0.99 17.03 8.06
CA ARG A 135 -0.31 17.44 6.82
C ARG A 135 1.19 17.17 6.84
N ASN A 136 1.82 17.01 8.00
CA ASN A 136 3.24 16.66 8.09
C ASN A 136 3.54 15.25 7.56
N LEU A 137 2.52 14.40 7.38
CA LEU A 137 2.66 13.07 6.80
C LEU A 137 2.64 13.07 5.26
N LEU A 138 2.37 14.21 4.62
CA LEU A 138 2.32 14.28 3.16
C LEU A 138 3.66 13.92 2.53
N GLY A 139 3.62 12.99 1.58
CA GLY A 139 4.80 12.48 0.90
C GLY A 139 5.67 11.55 1.76
N ALA A 140 5.26 11.23 2.99
CA ALA A 140 5.99 10.29 3.83
C ALA A 140 6.05 8.91 3.16
N ASN A 141 7.22 8.29 3.24
CA ASN A 141 7.47 6.95 2.73
C ASN A 141 7.44 5.96 3.89
N VAL A 142 6.63 4.91 3.74
CA VAL A 142 6.57 3.79 4.67
C VAL A 142 6.80 2.51 3.88
N TYR A 143 7.57 1.59 4.44
CA TYR A 143 7.89 0.31 3.83
C TYR A 143 7.38 -0.81 4.70
N GLN A 144 6.59 -1.70 4.10
CA GLN A 144 5.95 -2.82 4.79
C GLN A 144 6.28 -4.14 4.14
N GLN A 145 6.36 -5.19 4.95
CA GLN A 145 6.57 -6.56 4.48
C GLN A 145 6.02 -7.54 5.52
N PHE A 146 5.38 -8.61 5.10
CA PHE A 146 5.09 -9.72 6.01
C PHE A 146 6.23 -10.74 6.00
N VAL A 147 6.52 -11.27 7.18
CA VAL A 147 7.37 -12.44 7.39
C VAL A 147 6.51 -13.55 7.98
N GLY A 148 6.38 -14.66 7.27
CA GLY A 148 5.72 -15.87 7.76
C GLY A 148 6.70 -16.73 8.54
N VAL A 149 6.60 -16.70 9.87
CA VAL A 149 7.43 -17.48 10.79
C VAL A 149 6.83 -18.87 10.97
N TYR A 150 7.59 -19.90 10.61
CA TYR A 150 7.20 -21.29 10.77
C TYR A 150 7.92 -21.92 11.97
N PHE A 151 7.14 -22.46 12.88
CA PHE A 151 7.59 -23.26 14.01
C PHE A 151 7.21 -24.73 13.82
N ASN A 152 8.13 -25.62 14.14
CA ASN A 152 7.85 -27.05 14.33
C ASN A 152 7.65 -27.32 15.82
N CYS A 153 6.46 -27.83 16.15
CA CYS A 153 6.01 -28.10 17.52
C CYS A 153 5.90 -29.60 17.82
N ARG A 154 6.56 -30.47 17.03
CA ARG A 154 6.65 -31.91 17.35
C ARG A 154 7.46 -32.19 18.61
N THR A 155 8.32 -31.25 18.99
CA THR A 155 9.10 -31.27 20.23
C THR A 155 8.79 -30.02 21.05
N THR A 156 8.94 -30.11 22.37
CA THR A 156 8.76 -28.98 23.29
C THR A 156 10.14 -28.51 23.81
N PRO A 157 10.48 -27.22 23.73
CA PRO A 157 9.69 -26.13 23.14
C PRO A 157 9.62 -26.20 21.61
N CYS A 158 8.60 -25.56 21.02
CA CYS A 158 8.53 -25.39 19.56
C CYS A 158 9.80 -24.70 19.06
N GLN A 159 10.33 -25.17 17.94
CA GLN A 159 11.55 -24.62 17.34
C GLN A 159 11.20 -23.83 16.08
N MET A 160 11.73 -22.62 15.94
CA MET A 160 11.65 -21.88 14.69
C MET A 160 12.46 -22.61 13.62
N GLN A 161 11.85 -22.92 12.49
CA GLN A 161 12.50 -23.68 11.42
C GLN A 161 12.58 -22.88 10.12
N MET A 162 11.70 -21.90 9.88
CA MET A 162 11.71 -21.18 8.60
C MET A 162 11.09 -19.79 8.74
N LEU A 163 11.64 -18.82 8.00
CA LEU A 163 11.14 -17.49 7.72
C LEU A 163 10.85 -17.39 6.22
N ARG A 164 9.59 -17.23 5.87
CA ARG A 164 9.16 -16.88 4.50
C ARG A 164 8.94 -15.39 4.44
N THR A 165 9.24 -14.75 3.32
CA THR A 165 9.00 -13.32 3.15
C THR A 165 8.03 -13.08 2.03
N THR A 166 7.20 -12.05 2.17
CA THR A 166 6.42 -11.54 1.04
C THR A 166 7.27 -10.65 0.14
N ASN A 167 6.72 -10.20 -0.98
CA ASN A 167 7.17 -8.94 -1.57
C ASN A 167 7.09 -7.81 -0.53
N GLY A 168 7.89 -6.77 -0.70
CA GLY A 168 7.71 -5.52 0.03
C GLY A 168 6.57 -4.67 -0.54
N GLY A 169 6.15 -3.68 0.22
CA GLY A 169 5.27 -2.60 -0.20
C GLY A 169 5.89 -1.26 0.16
N ALA A 170 6.09 -0.38 -0.82
CA ALA A 170 6.38 1.03 -0.62
C ALA A 170 5.09 1.83 -0.66
N LEU A 171 4.83 2.54 0.41
CA LEU A 171 3.67 3.39 0.62
C LEU A 171 4.12 4.84 0.56
N VAL A 172 3.48 5.63 -0.30
CA VAL A 172 3.63 7.10 -0.30
C VAL A 172 2.31 7.70 0.15
N ILE A 173 2.31 8.40 1.28
CA ILE A 173 1.11 9.03 1.82
C ILE A 173 0.78 10.29 1.00
N GLY A 174 -0.47 10.41 0.53
CA GLY A 174 -0.94 11.55 -0.28
C GLY A 174 -2.31 12.11 0.13
N LEU A 175 -2.83 13.04 -0.68
CA LEU A 175 -4.18 13.64 -0.53
C LEU A 175 -5.24 12.86 -1.34
#